data_AF-A0A3M0XS12-F1
#
_entry.id   AF-A0A3M0XS12-F1
#
_cell.length_a   1.000
_cell.length_b   1.000
_cell.length_c   1.000
_cell.angle_alpha   90.00
_cell.angle_beta   90.00
_cell.angle_gamma   90.00
#
_symmetry.space_group_name_H-M   'P 1'
#
loop_
_entity.id
_entity.type
_entity.pdbx_description
1 polymer ?
#
loop_
_entity_poly.entity_id
_entity_poly.type
_entity_poly.pdbx_seq_one_letter_code
_entity_poly.pdbx_strand_id
1 'polypeptide(L)'
;MGFDNRYEGIDEYAVRIIKHKARQLVGRAGFTESDREDLEQEMMLDLLRRLPKYNPDRAQRNTFIARIVEHKVATIIEARKAGMRDYRLCTCSLNDRLKDDEGGSIERLETIDQEEYLRRTGKLSRPAAELQDLSIDLGSVIASLPPELRTLCERLQTESVTEISRDTGIPRGTIYESIKKLRAIFEDAGLRDYL
;
A
#
# COMPACT_ATOMS: atom_id res chain seq x y z
N MET A 1 -15.33 -12.25 -25.30
CA MET A 1 -15.46 -11.32 -26.45
C MET A 1 -14.05 -11.11 -27.00
N GLY A 2 -13.69 -11.83 -28.06
CA GLY A 2 -12.35 -11.77 -28.63
C GLY A 2 -12.25 -10.63 -29.64
N PHE A 3 -11.50 -9.59 -29.31
CA PHE A 3 -11.02 -8.67 -30.32
C PHE A 3 -9.67 -9.20 -30.79
N ASP A 4 -9.70 -10.05 -31.82
CA ASP A 4 -8.50 -10.41 -32.57
C ASP A 4 -7.81 -9.11 -32.99
N ASN A 5 -6.60 -8.84 -32.49
CA ASN A 5 -5.77 -7.77 -33.00
C ASN A 5 -5.62 -7.94 -34.51
N ARG A 6 -6.38 -7.14 -35.27
CA ARG A 6 -6.34 -7.12 -36.73
C ARG A 6 -5.11 -6.32 -37.14
N TYR A 7 -4.01 -7.04 -37.31
CA TYR A 7 -2.74 -6.49 -37.78
C TYR A 7 -2.74 -6.27 -39.30
N GLU A 8 -3.82 -5.72 -39.87
CA GLU A 8 -3.93 -5.43 -41.30
C GLU A 8 -2.82 -4.44 -41.71
N GLY A 9 -1.95 -4.86 -42.64
CA GLY A 9 -0.81 -4.08 -43.12
C GLY A 9 0.52 -4.32 -42.37
N ILE A 10 0.55 -5.20 -41.37
CA ILE A 10 1.77 -5.57 -40.65
C ILE A 10 2.31 -6.89 -41.19
N ASP A 11 3.64 -7.00 -41.22
CA ASP A 11 4.38 -8.19 -41.63
C ASP A 11 3.88 -9.46 -40.89
N GLU A 12 3.39 -10.47 -41.62
CA GLU A 12 2.87 -11.71 -41.05
C GLU A 12 3.90 -12.43 -40.17
N TYR A 13 5.19 -12.32 -40.52
CA TYR A 13 6.27 -12.87 -39.72
C TYR A 13 6.35 -12.18 -38.35
N ALA A 14 6.18 -10.85 -38.31
CA ALA A 14 6.18 -10.07 -37.08
C ALA A 14 5.02 -10.48 -36.16
N VAL A 15 3.82 -10.63 -36.70
CA VAL A 15 2.66 -11.06 -35.92
C VAL A 15 2.90 -12.45 -35.31
N ARG A 16 3.41 -13.38 -36.11
CA ARG A 16 3.66 -14.75 -35.66
C ARG A 16 4.72 -14.82 -34.56
N ILE A 17 5.84 -14.10 -34.71
CA ILE A 17 6.90 -14.11 -33.69
C ILE A 17 6.44 -13.42 -32.40
N ILE A 18 5.70 -12.31 -32.48
CA ILE A 18 5.17 -11.59 -31.32
C ILE A 18 4.19 -12.47 -30.54
N LYS A 19 3.20 -13.08 -31.22
CA LYS A 19 2.25 -14.01 -30.59
C LYS A 19 2.97 -15.19 -29.92
N HIS A 20 4.00 -15.73 -30.57
CA HIS A 20 4.80 -16.81 -30.01
C HIS A 20 5.57 -16.38 -28.75
N LYS A 21 6.26 -15.22 -28.80
CA LYS A 21 7.03 -14.69 -27.67
C LYS A 21 6.14 -14.28 -26.49
N ALA A 22 4.96 -13.73 -26.75
CA ALA A 22 3.99 -13.40 -25.70
C ALA A 22 3.56 -14.66 -24.94
N ARG A 23 3.20 -15.73 -25.66
CA ARG A 23 2.88 -17.03 -25.02
C ARG A 23 4.06 -17.62 -24.26
N GLN A 24 5.29 -17.45 -24.75
CA GLN A 24 6.49 -17.90 -24.01
C GLN A 24 6.75 -17.11 -22.72
N LEU A 25 6.25 -15.89 -22.63
CA LEU A 25 6.35 -15.06 -21.44
C LEU A 25 5.27 -15.41 -20.42
N VAL A 26 4.09 -15.87 -20.84
CA VAL A 26 3.06 -16.38 -19.91
C VAL A 26 3.61 -17.56 -19.10
N GLY A 27 3.44 -17.51 -17.78
CA GLY A 27 4.00 -18.48 -16.83
C GLY A 27 5.49 -18.26 -16.52
N ARG A 28 6.15 -17.31 -17.17
CA ARG A 28 7.54 -16.90 -16.90
C ARG A 28 7.56 -15.49 -16.33
N ALA A 29 8.49 -15.21 -15.42
CA ALA A 29 8.64 -13.88 -14.80
C ALA A 29 7.34 -13.32 -14.15
N GLY A 30 6.39 -14.18 -13.77
CA GLY A 30 5.14 -13.79 -13.13
C GLY A 30 4.12 -13.11 -14.06
N PHE A 31 4.19 -13.37 -15.38
CA PHE A 31 3.11 -13.01 -16.31
C PHE A 31 2.05 -14.12 -16.36
N THR A 32 0.79 -13.71 -16.46
CA THR A 32 -0.41 -14.54 -16.54
C THR A 32 -1.00 -14.52 -17.95
N GLU A 33 -1.98 -15.38 -18.23
CA GLU A 33 -2.69 -15.34 -19.52
C GLU A 33 -3.38 -13.98 -19.76
N SER A 34 -3.78 -13.28 -18.70
CA SER A 34 -4.35 -11.93 -18.80
C SER A 34 -3.35 -10.89 -19.32
N ASP A 35 -2.05 -11.07 -19.04
CA ASP A 35 -1.00 -10.16 -19.51
C ASP A 35 -0.65 -10.39 -20.99
N ARG A 36 -1.15 -11.47 -21.61
CA ARG A 36 -0.73 -11.88 -22.95
C ARG A 36 -1.02 -10.82 -24.01
N GLU A 37 -2.21 -10.24 -24.00
CA GLU A 37 -2.60 -9.23 -24.98
C GLU A 37 -1.76 -7.96 -24.85
N ASP A 38 -1.48 -7.55 -23.61
CA ASP A 38 -0.62 -6.40 -23.31
C ASP A 38 0.80 -6.64 -23.80
N LEU A 39 1.35 -7.85 -23.57
CA LEU A 39 2.68 -8.23 -24.06
C LEU A 39 2.75 -8.21 -25.61
N GLU A 40 1.72 -8.72 -26.29
CA GLU A 40 1.64 -8.66 -27.75
C GLU A 40 1.64 -7.21 -28.24
N GLN A 41 0.84 -6.34 -27.62
CA GLN A 41 0.74 -4.92 -27.97
C GLN A 41 2.04 -4.16 -27.69
N GLU A 42 2.69 -4.40 -26.56
CA GLU A 42 3.92 -3.71 -26.18
C GLU A 42 5.07 -4.04 -27.14
N MET A 43 5.19 -5.30 -27.57
CA MET A 43 6.15 -5.73 -28.59
C MET A 43 5.81 -5.16 -29.97
N MET A 44 4.53 -5.14 -30.34
CA MET A 44 4.10 -4.56 -31.62
C MET A 44 4.40 -3.07 -31.69
N LEU A 45 4.12 -2.33 -30.62
CA LEU A 45 4.38 -0.90 -30.53
C LEU A 45 5.88 -0.58 -30.66
N ASP A 46 6.76 -1.32 -29.96
CA ASP A 46 8.22 -1.12 -30.09
C ASP A 46 8.70 -1.43 -31.50
N LEU A 47 8.15 -2.48 -32.14
CA LEU A 47 8.45 -2.80 -33.53
C LEU A 47 8.04 -1.67 -34.47
N LEU A 48 6.79 -1.21 -34.42
CA LEU A 48 6.28 -0.13 -35.28
C LEU A 48 7.09 1.15 -35.14
N ARG A 49 7.54 1.50 -33.94
CA ARG A 49 8.41 2.67 -33.70
C ARG A 49 9.79 2.55 -34.32
N ARG A 50 10.32 1.32 -34.46
CA ARG A 50 11.68 1.06 -34.97
C ARG A 50 11.71 0.67 -36.44
N LEU A 51 10.59 0.21 -37.01
CA LEU A 51 10.46 -0.13 -38.43
C LEU A 51 10.96 0.96 -39.40
N PRO A 52 10.69 2.26 -39.18
CA PRO A 52 11.22 3.32 -40.06
C PRO A 52 12.74 3.40 -40.13
N LYS A 53 13.46 2.80 -39.17
CA LYS A 53 14.93 2.78 -39.12
C LYS A 53 15.53 1.55 -39.82
N TYR A 54 14.71 0.71 -40.45
CA TYR A 54 15.19 -0.46 -41.18
C TYR A 54 16.08 -0.04 -42.34
N ASN A 55 17.25 -0.68 -42.44
CA ASN A 55 18.17 -0.49 -43.54
C ASN A 55 18.45 -1.87 -44.19
N PRO A 56 18.03 -2.09 -45.45
CA PRO A 56 18.19 -3.37 -46.15
C PRO A 56 19.66 -3.74 -46.41
N ASP A 57 20.58 -2.78 -46.46
CA ASP A 57 22.01 -3.04 -46.69
C ASP A 57 22.70 -3.68 -45.48
N ARG A 58 22.05 -3.64 -44.30
CA ARG A 58 22.63 -4.13 -43.03
C ARG A 58 22.08 -5.49 -42.62
N ALA A 59 20.84 -5.82 -42.96
CA ALA A 59 20.20 -7.07 -42.58
C ALA A 59 18.91 -7.33 -43.36
N GLN A 60 18.49 -8.59 -43.43
CA GLN A 60 17.15 -8.94 -43.89
C GLN A 60 16.08 -8.44 -42.91
N ARG A 61 14.91 -8.07 -43.46
CA ARG A 61 13.75 -7.56 -42.70
C ARG A 61 13.34 -8.48 -41.55
N ASN A 62 13.29 -9.80 -41.78
CA ASN A 62 12.94 -10.78 -40.75
C ASN A 62 13.95 -10.79 -39.59
N THR A 63 15.24 -10.70 -39.89
CA THR A 63 16.31 -10.62 -38.87
C THR A 63 16.19 -9.34 -38.04
N PHE A 64 15.87 -8.22 -38.70
CA PHE A 64 15.65 -6.95 -38.01
C PHE A 64 14.44 -7.01 -37.07
N ILE A 65 13.31 -7.53 -37.56
CA ILE A 65 12.09 -7.74 -36.76
C ILE A 65 12.38 -8.64 -35.56
N ALA A 66 12.98 -9.81 -35.80
CA ALA A 66 13.28 -10.78 -34.74
C ALA A 66 14.15 -10.17 -33.64
N ARG A 67 15.19 -9.42 -34.03
CA ARG A 67 16.09 -8.77 -33.10
C ARG A 67 15.39 -7.72 -32.24
N ILE A 68 14.50 -6.90 -32.83
CA ILE A 68 13.72 -5.92 -32.07
C ILE A 68 12.84 -6.61 -31.03
N VAL A 69 12.08 -7.62 -31.45
CA VAL A 69 11.18 -8.36 -30.58
C VAL A 69 11.97 -9.03 -29.44
N GLU A 70 13.12 -9.64 -29.72
CA GLU A 70 13.98 -10.25 -28.69
C GLU A 70 14.54 -9.25 -27.69
N HIS A 71 15.02 -8.08 -28.15
CA HIS A 71 15.46 -7.03 -27.24
C HIS A 71 14.33 -6.49 -26.37
N LYS A 72 13.12 -6.37 -26.94
CA LYS A 72 11.95 -5.93 -26.19
C LYS A 72 11.54 -6.95 -25.12
N VAL A 73 11.55 -8.24 -25.45
CA VAL A 73 11.32 -9.33 -24.48
C VAL A 73 12.33 -9.27 -23.33
N ALA A 74 13.61 -9.07 -23.61
CA ALA A 74 14.63 -8.91 -22.57
C ALA A 74 14.34 -7.70 -21.67
N THR A 75 13.99 -6.56 -22.26
CA THR A 75 13.64 -5.32 -21.53
C THR A 75 12.44 -5.55 -20.60
N ILE A 76 11.40 -6.25 -21.08
CA ILE A 76 10.20 -6.57 -20.29
C ILE A 76 10.58 -7.45 -19.08
N ILE A 77 11.40 -8.48 -19.29
CA ILE A 77 11.87 -9.37 -18.21
C ILE A 77 12.72 -8.61 -17.19
N GLU A 78 13.62 -7.74 -17.65
CA GLU A 78 14.47 -6.91 -16.79
C GLU A 78 13.66 -5.94 -15.94
N ALA A 79 12.71 -5.23 -16.55
CA ALA A 79 11.79 -4.34 -15.84
C ALA A 79 10.98 -5.09 -14.77
N ARG A 80 10.50 -6.30 -15.09
CA ARG A 80 9.75 -7.14 -14.15
C ARG A 80 10.61 -7.63 -12.99
N LYS A 81 11.89 -7.91 -13.21
CA LYS A 81 12.85 -8.31 -12.17
C LYS A 81 13.33 -7.14 -11.30
N ALA A 82 13.37 -5.92 -11.84
CA ALA A 82 13.85 -4.72 -11.15
C ALA A 82 12.79 -4.05 -10.27
N GLY A 83 11.51 -4.43 -10.41
CA GLY A 83 10.44 -3.89 -9.57
C GLY A 83 10.64 -4.20 -8.08
N MET A 84 10.35 -3.23 -7.20
CA MET A 84 10.44 -3.41 -5.74
C MET A 84 9.50 -4.50 -5.20
N ARG A 85 8.48 -4.90 -5.98
CA ARG A 85 7.66 -6.08 -5.71
C ARG A 85 8.33 -7.29 -6.34
N ASP A 86 8.91 -8.17 -5.52
CA ASP A 86 9.34 -9.48 -6.01
C ASP A 86 8.11 -10.23 -6.53
N TYR A 87 7.99 -10.32 -7.85
CA TYR A 87 6.88 -11.02 -8.49
C TYR A 87 6.79 -12.49 -8.06
N ARG A 88 7.87 -13.08 -7.54
CA ARG A 88 7.89 -14.45 -6.99
C ARG A 88 7.13 -14.57 -5.68
N LEU A 89 6.97 -13.47 -4.94
CA LEU A 89 6.27 -13.42 -3.65
C LEU A 89 4.80 -13.01 -3.81
N CYS A 90 4.37 -12.58 -5.00
CA CYS A 90 2.97 -12.31 -5.34
C CYS A 90 2.21 -13.60 -5.72
N THR A 91 2.21 -14.60 -4.83
CA THR A 91 1.65 -15.93 -5.09
C THR A 91 0.14 -16.03 -4.86
N CYS A 92 -0.48 -14.98 -4.33
CA CYS A 92 -1.76 -15.12 -3.67
C CYS A 92 -2.59 -13.82 -3.81
N SER A 93 -3.86 -13.93 -4.22
CA SER A 93 -4.79 -12.82 -4.36
C SER A 93 -5.50 -12.53 -3.04
N LEU A 94 -5.89 -11.28 -2.81
CA LEU A 94 -6.78 -10.93 -1.69
C LEU A 94 -8.17 -11.54 -1.85
N ASN A 95 -8.60 -11.79 -3.09
CA ASN A 95 -9.88 -12.40 -3.42
C ASN A 95 -9.81 -13.95 -3.46
N ASP A 96 -8.65 -14.54 -3.18
CA ASP A 96 -8.56 -16.00 -3.09
C ASP A 96 -9.43 -16.49 -1.94
N ARG A 97 -10.23 -17.51 -2.19
CA ARG A 97 -11.10 -18.10 -1.18
C ARG A 97 -10.35 -19.11 -0.32
N LEU A 98 -10.35 -18.87 0.98
CA LEU A 98 -9.83 -19.76 2.02
C LEU A 98 -10.99 -20.50 2.67
N LYS A 99 -10.68 -21.64 3.31
CA LYS A 99 -11.62 -22.31 4.21
C LYS A 99 -11.43 -21.73 5.61
N ASP A 100 -12.52 -21.31 6.23
CA ASP A 100 -12.52 -20.99 7.66
C ASP A 100 -12.52 -22.27 8.52
N ASP A 101 -12.40 -22.10 9.84
CA ASP A 101 -12.39 -23.19 10.81
C ASP A 101 -13.73 -23.96 10.89
N GLU A 102 -14.81 -23.41 10.35
CA GLU A 102 -16.14 -24.02 10.26
C GLU A 102 -16.40 -24.65 8.87
N GLY A 103 -15.41 -24.62 7.97
CA GLY A 103 -15.50 -25.16 6.61
C GLY A 103 -16.23 -24.25 5.60
N GLY A 104 -16.61 -23.04 6.02
CA GLY A 104 -17.10 -21.98 5.16
C GLY A 104 -16.01 -21.41 4.25
N SER A 105 -16.43 -20.73 3.19
CA SER A 105 -15.53 -20.16 2.19
C SER A 105 -15.52 -18.64 2.33
N ILE A 106 -14.40 -18.11 2.82
CA ILE A 106 -14.19 -16.67 3.04
C ILE A 106 -13.07 -16.16 2.15
N GLU A 107 -13.10 -14.88 1.80
CA GLU A 107 -12.01 -14.29 1.01
C GLU A 107 -10.79 -14.02 1.89
N ARG A 108 -9.58 -14.15 1.34
CA ARG A 108 -8.34 -13.90 2.11
C ARG A 108 -8.32 -12.50 2.70
N LEU A 109 -8.91 -11.50 2.04
CA LEU A 109 -9.01 -10.15 2.58
C LEU A 109 -9.73 -10.12 3.94
N GLU A 110 -10.74 -10.96 4.12
CA GLU A 110 -11.54 -11.03 5.36
C GLU A 110 -10.76 -11.66 6.52
N THR A 111 -9.72 -12.44 6.22
CA THR A 111 -8.80 -12.97 7.26
C THR A 111 -7.78 -11.95 7.76
N ILE A 112 -7.70 -10.77 7.15
CA ILE A 112 -6.72 -9.75 7.49
C ILE A 112 -7.39 -8.70 8.40
N ASP A 113 -7.09 -8.75 9.68
CA ASP A 113 -7.48 -7.69 10.62
C ASP A 113 -6.54 -6.48 10.53
N GLN A 114 -7.10 -5.33 10.20
CA GLN A 114 -6.36 -4.07 10.13
C GLN A 114 -5.84 -3.64 11.51
N GLU A 115 -6.60 -3.89 12.57
CA GLU A 115 -6.16 -3.53 13.92
C GLU A 115 -4.96 -4.38 14.35
N GLU A 116 -4.99 -5.69 14.09
CA GLU A 116 -3.85 -6.58 14.34
C GLU A 116 -2.59 -6.12 13.58
N TYR A 117 -2.72 -5.73 12.31
CA TYR A 117 -1.60 -5.18 11.54
C TYR A 117 -1.01 -3.92 12.20
N LEU A 118 -1.87 -2.99 12.59
CA LEU A 118 -1.44 -1.74 13.23
C LEU A 118 -0.80 -1.99 14.61
N ARG A 119 -1.28 -2.98 15.37
CA ARG A 119 -0.65 -3.44 16.62
C ARG A 119 0.73 -4.02 16.37
N ARG A 120 0.86 -4.96 15.42
CA ARG A 120 2.15 -5.61 15.08
C ARG A 120 3.19 -4.61 14.57
N THR A 121 2.76 -3.56 13.88
CA THR A 121 3.65 -2.50 13.37
C THR A 121 3.90 -1.37 14.37
N GLY A 122 3.34 -1.45 15.59
CA GLY A 122 3.48 -0.43 16.63
C GLY A 122 2.76 0.88 16.34
N LYS A 123 1.86 0.91 15.36
CA LYS A 123 1.05 2.10 14.98
C LYS A 123 -0.20 2.25 15.83
N LEU A 124 -0.69 1.17 16.43
CA LEU A 124 -1.73 1.18 17.46
C LEU A 124 -1.18 0.50 18.70
N SER A 125 -1.27 1.18 19.84
CA SER A 125 -0.95 0.56 21.14
C SER A 125 -2.10 -0.26 21.71
N ARG A 126 -3.36 -0.01 21.27
CA ARG A 126 -4.57 -0.62 21.82
C ARG A 126 -5.63 -0.91 20.73
N PRO A 127 -6.55 -1.87 20.97
CA PRO A 127 -7.74 -2.08 20.13
C PRO A 127 -8.64 -0.84 20.09
N ALA A 128 -9.43 -0.69 19.03
CA ALA A 128 -10.30 0.49 18.88
C ALA A 128 -11.38 0.57 19.97
N ALA A 129 -11.93 -0.57 20.40
CA ALA A 129 -12.91 -0.62 21.48
C ALA A 129 -12.34 -0.06 22.81
N GLU A 130 -11.14 -0.48 23.19
CA GLU A 130 -10.47 0.04 24.39
C GLU A 130 -10.15 1.55 24.28
N LEU A 131 -9.81 2.04 23.08
CA LEU A 131 -9.61 3.48 22.86
C LEU A 131 -10.92 4.27 22.99
N GLN A 132 -12.04 3.68 22.57
CA GLN A 132 -13.36 4.29 22.70
C GLN A 132 -13.78 4.38 24.17
N ASP A 133 -13.61 3.29 24.92
CA ASP A 133 -13.90 3.25 26.36
C ASP A 133 -13.02 4.27 27.10
N LEU A 134 -11.72 4.31 26.81
CA LEU A 134 -10.79 5.30 27.35
C LEU A 134 -11.22 6.74 27.01
N SER A 135 -11.71 6.99 25.80
CA SER A 135 -12.19 8.32 25.41
C SER A 135 -13.44 8.73 26.20
N ILE A 136 -14.33 7.79 26.50
CA ILE A 136 -15.54 8.03 27.31
C ILE A 136 -15.14 8.32 28.76
N ASP A 137 -14.22 7.52 29.31
CA ASP A 137 -13.71 7.70 30.67
C ASP A 137 -12.98 9.04 30.82
N LEU A 138 -12.09 9.38 29.88
CA LEU A 138 -11.42 10.68 29.83
C LEU A 138 -12.42 11.84 29.75
N GLY A 139 -13.45 11.72 28.90
CA GLY A 139 -14.50 12.74 28.77
C GLY A 139 -15.25 12.96 30.09
N SER A 140 -15.56 11.88 30.80
CA SER A 140 -16.25 11.92 32.09
C SER A 140 -15.41 12.57 33.18
N VAL A 141 -14.11 12.25 33.24
CA VAL A 141 -13.17 12.84 34.20
C VAL A 141 -12.94 14.33 33.89
N ILE A 142 -12.73 14.69 32.63
CA ILE A 142 -12.54 16.09 32.24
C ILE A 142 -13.78 16.93 32.56
N ALA A 143 -14.98 16.35 32.45
CA ALA A 143 -16.22 17.04 32.80
C ALA A 143 -16.39 17.29 34.30
N SER A 144 -15.82 16.43 35.17
CA SER A 144 -15.88 16.58 36.62
C SER A 144 -14.80 17.50 37.20
N LEU A 145 -13.83 17.92 36.38
CA LEU A 145 -12.76 18.82 36.80
C LEU A 145 -13.30 20.21 37.18
N PRO A 146 -12.71 20.85 38.21
CA PRO A 146 -12.87 22.28 38.44
C PRO A 146 -12.50 23.10 37.18
N PRO A 147 -13.18 24.22 36.91
CA PRO A 147 -13.03 24.98 35.66
C PRO A 147 -11.58 25.43 35.39
N GLU A 148 -10.84 25.80 36.44
CA GLU A 148 -9.43 26.18 36.34
C GLU A 148 -8.53 24.99 35.89
N LEU A 149 -8.80 23.79 36.41
CA LEU A 149 -8.05 22.58 36.07
C LEU A 149 -8.46 22.03 34.69
N ARG A 150 -9.72 22.18 34.32
CA ARG A 150 -10.22 21.82 32.98
C ARG A 150 -9.55 22.67 31.89
N THR A 151 -9.50 23.98 32.10
CA THR A 151 -8.84 24.91 31.17
C THR A 151 -7.34 24.57 31.02
N LEU A 152 -6.67 24.24 32.12
CA LEU A 152 -5.28 23.79 32.07
C LEU A 152 -5.13 22.46 31.32
N CYS A 153 -6.02 21.50 31.55
CA CYS A 153 -6.02 20.21 30.88
C CYS A 153 -6.20 20.34 29.36
N GLU A 154 -7.12 21.20 28.90
CA GLU A 154 -7.34 21.50 27.48
C GLU A 154 -6.09 22.13 26.84
N ARG A 155 -5.44 23.10 27.50
CA ARG A 155 -4.21 23.71 27.00
C ARG A 155 -3.04 22.73 26.90
N LEU A 156 -2.92 21.82 27.87
CA LEU A 156 -1.87 20.78 27.87
C LEU A 156 -1.98 19.78 26.70
N GLN A 157 -3.11 19.74 25.98
CA GLN A 157 -3.25 18.88 24.79
C GLN A 157 -2.43 19.40 23.60
N THR A 158 -2.20 20.71 23.52
CA THR A 158 -1.58 21.36 22.35
C THR A 158 -0.35 22.18 22.69
N GLU A 159 -0.20 22.59 23.95
CA GLU A 159 0.83 23.52 24.40
C GLU A 159 1.75 22.90 25.47
N SER A 160 3.00 23.33 25.47
CA SER A 160 3.97 23.01 26.51
C SER A 160 3.75 23.84 27.78
N VAL A 161 4.20 23.32 28.94
CA VAL A 161 4.18 24.05 30.22
C VAL A 161 4.85 25.42 30.13
N THR A 162 5.87 25.55 29.27
CA THR A 162 6.57 26.83 29.06
C THR A 162 5.76 27.85 28.28
N GLU A 163 4.94 27.41 27.32
CA GLU A 163 4.04 28.28 26.55
C GLU A 163 2.88 28.72 27.43
N ILE A 164 2.26 27.78 28.15
CA ILE A 164 1.17 28.06 29.09
C ILE A 164 1.62 29.10 30.14
N SER A 165 2.81 28.95 30.70
CA SER A 165 3.35 29.90 31.69
C SER A 165 3.57 31.30 31.13
N ARG A 166 4.01 31.43 29.86
CA ARG A 166 4.21 32.73 29.21
C ARG A 166 2.89 33.42 28.91
N ASP A 167 1.89 32.67 28.45
CA ASP A 167 0.58 33.21 28.06
C ASP A 167 -0.30 33.56 29.27
N THR A 168 -0.33 32.72 30.29
CA THR A 168 -1.16 32.93 31.49
C THR A 168 -0.51 33.84 32.52
N GLY A 169 0.80 34.06 32.44
CA GLY A 169 1.59 34.70 33.49
C GLY A 169 1.73 33.87 34.78
N ILE A 170 1.23 32.63 34.79
CA ILE A 170 1.32 31.74 35.96
C ILE A 170 2.73 31.14 36.03
N PRO A 171 3.40 31.17 37.21
CA PRO A 171 4.70 30.54 37.38
C PRO A 171 4.66 29.04 37.07
N ARG A 172 5.72 28.53 36.40
CA ARG A 172 5.85 27.10 36.06
C ARG A 172 5.64 26.17 37.25
N GLY A 173 6.16 26.54 38.43
CA GLY A 173 5.98 25.76 39.66
C GLY A 173 4.51 25.54 40.02
N THR A 174 3.69 26.59 39.93
CA THR A 174 2.24 26.51 40.17
C THR A 174 1.54 25.64 39.12
N ILE A 175 1.98 25.71 37.85
CA ILE A 175 1.45 24.83 36.79
C ILE A 175 1.79 23.37 37.08
N TYR A 176 3.02 23.06 37.49
CA TYR A 176 3.41 21.70 37.89
C TYR A 176 2.63 21.19 39.10
N GLU A 177 2.31 22.03 40.08
CA GLU A 177 1.43 21.68 41.20
C GLU A 177 -0.01 21.39 40.71
N SER A 178 -0.55 22.17 39.78
CA SER A 178 -1.85 21.90 39.17
C SER A 178 -1.85 20.63 38.32
N ILE A 179 -0.75 20.32 37.62
CA ILE A 179 -0.55 19.04 36.90
C ILE A 179 -0.54 17.88 37.89
N LYS A 180 0.09 18.05 39.06
CA LYS A 180 0.09 17.02 40.10
C LYS A 180 -1.32 16.75 40.65
N LYS A 181 -2.13 17.81 40.82
CA LYS A 181 -3.55 17.67 41.18
C LYS A 181 -4.36 16.97 40.08
N LEU A 182 -4.15 17.36 38.82
CA LEU A 182 -4.76 16.68 37.66
C LEU A 182 -4.42 15.19 37.66
N ARG A 183 -3.14 14.84 37.87
CA ARG A 183 -2.71 13.44 37.93
C ARG A 183 -3.42 12.68 39.04
N ALA A 184 -3.52 13.24 40.26
CA ALA A 184 -4.23 12.59 41.36
C ALA A 184 -5.71 12.34 41.03
N ILE A 185 -6.40 13.32 40.42
CA ILE A 185 -7.81 13.17 40.02
C ILE A 185 -7.98 12.08 38.96
N PHE A 186 -7.07 12.00 37.98
CA PHE A 186 -7.11 10.98 36.94
C PHE A 186 -6.79 9.58 37.52
N GLU A 187 -5.85 9.49 38.47
CA GLU A 187 -5.55 8.24 39.18
C GLU A 187 -6.74 7.76 40.03
N ASP A 188 -7.40 8.67 40.78
CA ASP A 188 -8.59 8.36 41.58
C ASP A 188 -9.78 7.90 40.73
N ALA A 189 -9.85 8.36 39.47
CA ALA A 189 -10.85 7.94 38.50
C ALA A 189 -10.53 6.59 37.83
N GLY A 190 -9.47 5.89 38.24
CA GLY A 190 -9.09 4.59 37.69
C GLY A 190 -8.35 4.64 36.36
N LEU A 191 -7.98 5.83 35.86
CA LEU A 191 -7.25 5.95 34.59
C LEU A 191 -5.81 5.44 34.66
N ARG A 192 -5.32 5.11 35.87
CA ARG A 192 -4.03 4.45 36.08
C ARG A 192 -3.98 3.03 35.53
N ASP A 193 -5.11 2.35 35.46
CA ASP A 193 -5.21 1.00 34.91
C ASP A 193 -5.03 0.97 33.39
N TYR A 194 -5.06 2.14 32.75
CA TYR A 194 -4.80 2.35 31.34
C TYR A 194 -3.36 2.82 31.06
N LEU A 195 -2.37 2.59 31.93
CA LEU A 195 -0.95 2.92 31.71
C LEU A 195 -0.07 1.67 31.85
#